data_AF-A0A1C5LGD8-F1
#
_entry.id   AF-A0A1C5LGD8-F1
#
_cell.length_a   1.000
_cell.length_b   1.000
_cell.length_c   1.000
_cell.angle_alpha   90.00
_cell.angle_beta   90.00
_cell.angle_gamma   90.00
#
_symmetry.space_group_name_H-M   'P 1'
#
loop_
_entity.id
_entity.type
_entity.pdbx_description
1 polymer ?
#
loop_
_entity_poly.entity_id
_entity_poly.type
_entity_poly.pdbx_seq_one_letter_code
_entity_poly.pdbx_strand_id
1 'polypeptide(L)'
;MKSIIVIPALNPPEQFVSYVDELIASGAEHLLLVDDGSSPEKKAIFETLEKHPQCTVLTHPVNMGKGRALKDAFAYILKQPQWKGLGVITADSDGQHLPADVLRLDQKMAELHAFGKSAIVLGCRNFHQDDVPLRSSFGNLTTSALFHLLYGVKVTDTQTGLRGIPWDLLPRMCSLKGERFEYEMNMLTDAAISRTPLEAVEIATVYLDNNSESHFNPLVDSMKVYRILLGTFVKYAISSLASSLVDLIGFTIAHLLLPAGPWQILQATVIARVISSLVNYWCNRQLVFGDKGSTTSTLPKYYVLCVLVMFCSAGLVSLFSFLPLPATIIKLIVDSVLYLFNYQIQRRYIFKTV
;
A
#
# COMPACT_ATOMS: atom_id res chain seq x y z
N MET A 1 -25.77 -12.46 -6.79
CA MET A 1 -24.54 -12.01 -6.11
C MET A 1 -24.89 -11.71 -4.68
N LYS A 2 -24.07 -12.16 -3.72
CA LYS A 2 -24.39 -11.98 -2.28
C LYS A 2 -23.65 -10.79 -1.64
N SER A 3 -22.53 -10.38 -2.22
CA SER A 3 -21.78 -9.22 -1.72
C SER A 3 -22.53 -7.91 -2.01
N ILE A 4 -22.25 -6.90 -1.20
CA ILE A 4 -22.76 -5.54 -1.38
C ILE A 4 -21.83 -4.82 -2.35
N ILE A 5 -22.37 -4.32 -3.45
CA ILE A 5 -21.59 -3.58 -4.44
C ILE A 5 -21.57 -2.11 -4.03
N VAL A 6 -20.38 -1.57 -3.79
CA VAL A 6 -20.18 -0.16 -3.40
C VAL A 6 -19.58 0.60 -4.58
N ILE A 7 -20.26 1.66 -5.01
CA ILE A 7 -19.81 2.47 -6.15
C ILE A 7 -19.77 3.95 -5.75
N PRO A 8 -18.59 4.49 -5.38
CA PRO A 8 -18.41 5.92 -5.21
C PRO A 8 -18.34 6.61 -6.58
N ALA A 9 -19.07 7.69 -6.74
CA ALA A 9 -19.18 8.42 -8.00
C ALA A 9 -19.16 9.93 -7.77
N LEU A 10 -18.44 10.64 -8.64
CA LEU A 10 -18.42 12.09 -8.71
C LEU A 10 -18.64 12.46 -10.17
N ASN A 11 -19.76 13.15 -10.46
CA ASN A 11 -20.16 13.52 -11.81
C ASN A 11 -20.14 12.35 -12.83
N PRO A 12 -20.75 11.20 -12.52
CA PRO A 12 -20.67 10.04 -13.41
C PRO A 12 -21.29 10.31 -14.79
N PRO A 13 -20.88 9.57 -15.83
CA PRO A 13 -21.50 9.64 -17.14
C PRO A 13 -22.95 9.14 -17.10
N GLU A 14 -23.76 9.49 -18.12
CA GLU A 14 -25.14 9.00 -18.23
C GLU A 14 -25.22 7.46 -18.31
N GLN A 15 -24.19 6.85 -18.93
CA GLN A 15 -24.02 5.41 -19.05
C GLN A 15 -23.92 4.70 -17.68
N PHE A 16 -23.67 5.44 -16.60
CA PHE A 16 -23.67 4.89 -15.25
C PHE A 16 -25.01 4.25 -14.87
N VAL A 17 -26.13 4.79 -15.37
CA VAL A 17 -27.46 4.18 -15.15
C VAL A 17 -27.51 2.79 -15.75
N SER A 18 -27.14 2.66 -17.02
CA SER A 18 -27.11 1.38 -17.73
C SER A 18 -26.15 0.37 -17.09
N TYR A 19 -25.00 0.82 -16.59
CA TYR A 19 -24.07 -0.05 -15.88
C TYR A 19 -24.69 -0.63 -14.59
N VAL A 20 -25.40 0.18 -13.82
CA VAL A 20 -26.12 -0.30 -12.62
C VAL A 20 -27.25 -1.25 -13.01
N ASP A 21 -28.00 -0.97 -14.07
CA ASP A 21 -29.04 -1.86 -14.58
C ASP A 21 -28.46 -3.23 -14.97
N GLU A 22 -27.29 -3.27 -15.62
CA GLU A 22 -26.61 -4.51 -15.98
C GLU A 22 -26.11 -5.28 -14.76
N LEU A 23 -25.63 -4.61 -13.71
CA LEU A 23 -25.27 -5.24 -12.44
C LEU A 23 -26.50 -5.89 -11.78
N ILE A 24 -27.64 -5.18 -11.75
CA ILE A 24 -28.91 -5.71 -11.25
C ILE A 24 -29.35 -6.91 -12.07
N ALA A 25 -29.32 -6.82 -13.40
CA ALA A 25 -29.67 -7.92 -14.31
C ALA A 25 -28.73 -9.14 -14.13
N SER A 26 -27.47 -8.90 -13.76
CA SER A 26 -26.49 -9.93 -13.42
C SER A 26 -26.70 -10.53 -12.01
N GLY A 27 -27.74 -10.10 -11.29
CA GLY A 27 -28.16 -10.63 -10.00
C GLY A 27 -27.57 -9.90 -8.80
N ALA A 28 -27.23 -8.61 -8.92
CA ALA A 28 -26.86 -7.79 -7.77
C ALA A 28 -28.10 -7.49 -6.93
N GLU A 29 -28.09 -7.93 -5.66
CA GLU A 29 -29.22 -7.73 -4.74
C GLU A 29 -29.06 -6.45 -3.89
N HIS A 30 -27.82 -6.01 -3.68
CA HIS A 30 -27.49 -4.86 -2.84
C HIS A 30 -26.44 -3.98 -3.52
N LEU A 31 -26.85 -2.78 -3.93
CA LEU A 31 -25.96 -1.74 -4.44
C LEU A 31 -26.01 -0.52 -3.53
N LEU A 32 -24.85 -0.08 -3.08
CA LEU A 32 -24.68 1.14 -2.30
C LEU A 32 -23.89 2.15 -3.13
N LEU A 33 -24.60 3.11 -3.67
CA LEU A 33 -24.04 4.16 -4.50
C LEU A 33 -23.72 5.37 -3.61
N VAL A 34 -22.56 5.98 -3.81
CA VAL A 34 -22.19 7.21 -3.09
C VAL A 34 -22.01 8.34 -4.09
N ASP A 35 -22.94 9.29 -4.08
CA ASP A 35 -22.77 10.58 -4.74
C ASP A 35 -21.82 11.45 -3.89
N ASP A 36 -20.55 11.54 -4.30
CA ASP A 36 -19.52 12.32 -3.62
C ASP A 36 -19.63 13.82 -3.98
N GLY A 37 -20.83 14.39 -3.93
CA GLY A 37 -21.08 15.82 -4.17
C GLY A 37 -21.01 16.22 -5.64
N SER A 38 -21.71 15.48 -6.50
CA SER A 38 -21.83 15.77 -7.94
C SER A 38 -22.55 17.10 -8.22
N SER A 39 -22.33 17.63 -9.42
CA SER A 39 -22.95 18.86 -9.91
C SER A 39 -24.48 18.72 -9.98
N PRO A 40 -25.23 19.84 -9.92
CA PRO A 40 -26.69 19.79 -10.01
C PRO A 40 -27.22 19.04 -11.24
N GLU A 41 -26.54 19.11 -12.39
CA GLU A 41 -26.98 18.41 -13.61
C GLU A 41 -26.89 16.88 -13.47
N LYS A 42 -25.98 16.39 -12.63
CA LYS A 42 -25.71 14.95 -12.44
C LYS A 42 -26.57 14.31 -11.36
N LYS A 43 -27.30 15.10 -10.55
CA LYS A 43 -28.16 14.59 -9.47
C LYS A 43 -29.29 13.69 -9.97
N ALA A 44 -29.84 13.98 -11.15
CA ALA A 44 -30.93 13.21 -11.76
C ALA A 44 -30.55 11.74 -12.01
N ILE A 45 -29.25 11.45 -12.20
CA ILE A 45 -28.72 10.08 -12.34
C ILE A 45 -28.98 9.29 -11.06
N PHE A 46 -28.59 9.84 -9.90
CA PHE A 46 -28.77 9.17 -8.61
C PHE A 46 -30.24 9.07 -8.21
N GLU A 47 -31.04 10.11 -8.47
CA GLU A 47 -32.50 10.07 -8.26
C GLU A 47 -33.19 8.98 -9.09
N THR A 48 -32.67 8.70 -10.28
CA THR A 48 -33.16 7.60 -11.13
C THR A 48 -32.76 6.26 -10.54
N LEU A 49 -31.50 6.11 -10.12
CA LEU A 49 -30.97 4.87 -9.55
C LEU A 49 -31.61 4.51 -8.21
N GLU A 50 -31.96 5.49 -7.38
CA GLU A 50 -32.63 5.28 -6.10
C GLU A 50 -34.04 4.67 -6.24
N LYS A 51 -34.65 4.73 -7.44
CA LYS A 51 -35.94 4.07 -7.71
C LYS A 51 -35.84 2.55 -7.77
N HIS A 52 -34.63 2.00 -7.94
CA HIS A 52 -34.42 0.56 -7.93
C HIS A 52 -34.42 0.03 -6.49
N PRO A 53 -35.18 -1.01 -6.16
CA PRO A 53 -35.24 -1.56 -4.80
C PRO A 53 -33.91 -2.15 -4.32
N GLN A 54 -32.99 -2.47 -5.24
CA GLN A 54 -31.64 -2.96 -4.94
C GLN A 54 -30.66 -1.83 -4.58
N CYS A 55 -30.99 -0.58 -4.92
CA CYS A 55 -30.08 0.55 -4.76
C CYS A 55 -30.35 1.33 -3.48
N THR A 56 -29.27 1.73 -2.81
CA THR A 56 -29.26 2.71 -1.73
C THR A 56 -28.28 3.80 -2.12
N VAL A 57 -28.69 5.06 -2.04
CA VAL A 57 -27.84 6.21 -2.38
C VAL A 57 -27.44 6.94 -1.11
N LEU A 58 -26.14 7.20 -0.95
CA LEU A 58 -25.60 8.13 0.02
C LEU A 58 -25.11 9.39 -0.72
N THR A 59 -25.37 10.57 -0.18
CA THR A 59 -24.99 11.83 -0.81
C THR A 59 -24.12 12.66 0.11
N HIS A 60 -22.97 13.07 -0.40
CA HIS A 60 -22.15 14.10 0.21
C HIS A 60 -22.56 15.49 -0.27
N PRO A 61 -22.52 16.52 0.60
CA PRO A 61 -22.86 17.87 0.21
C PRO A 61 -21.85 18.51 -0.76
N VAL A 62 -20.59 18.05 -0.72
CA VAL A 62 -19.48 18.48 -1.56
C VAL A 62 -18.54 17.29 -1.79
N ASN A 63 -17.64 17.39 -2.76
CA ASN A 63 -16.58 16.40 -2.99
C ASN A 63 -15.66 16.24 -1.77
N MET A 64 -15.83 15.11 -1.08
CA MET A 64 -15.03 14.71 0.08
C MET A 64 -13.86 13.81 -0.31
N GLY A 65 -13.96 13.13 -1.45
CA GLY A 65 -12.95 12.26 -2.03
C GLY A 65 -13.35 10.78 -2.00
N LYS A 66 -12.85 10.02 -2.98
CA LYS A 66 -13.11 8.58 -3.16
C LYS A 66 -12.88 7.76 -1.88
N GLY A 67 -11.78 8.00 -1.18
CA GLY A 67 -11.46 7.31 0.07
C GLY A 67 -12.48 7.60 1.17
N ARG A 68 -12.96 8.84 1.28
CA ARG A 68 -14.00 9.21 2.23
C ARG A 68 -15.34 8.57 1.88
N ALA A 69 -15.73 8.60 0.60
CA ALA A 69 -16.93 7.96 0.10
C ALA A 69 -16.95 6.45 0.40
N LEU A 70 -15.82 5.75 0.17
CA LEU A 70 -15.68 4.34 0.52
C LEU A 70 -15.83 4.09 2.03
N LYS A 71 -15.19 4.91 2.88
CA LYS A 71 -15.31 4.77 4.34
C LYS A 71 -16.73 5.00 4.83
N ASP A 72 -17.41 5.99 4.28
CA ASP A 72 -18.79 6.29 4.67
C ASP A 72 -19.75 5.19 4.21
N ALA A 73 -19.54 4.63 3.03
CA ALA A 73 -20.23 3.42 2.58
C ALA A 73 -19.99 2.24 3.54
N PHE A 74 -18.74 1.93 3.89
CA PHE A 74 -18.41 0.84 4.81
C PHE A 74 -19.01 1.07 6.20
N ALA A 75 -18.95 2.30 6.72
CA ALA A 75 -19.52 2.68 8.00
C ALA A 75 -21.05 2.59 7.99
N TYR A 76 -21.69 2.92 6.87
CA TYR A 76 -23.12 2.72 6.67
C TYR A 76 -23.45 1.23 6.67
N ILE A 77 -22.72 0.42 5.89
CA ILE A 77 -22.91 -1.04 5.79
C ILE A 77 -22.83 -1.71 7.17
N LEU A 78 -21.83 -1.37 7.96
CA LEU A 78 -21.64 -1.92 9.31
C LEU A 78 -22.79 -1.61 10.27
N LYS A 79 -23.61 -0.59 9.98
CA LYS A 79 -24.79 -0.22 10.78
C LYS A 79 -26.07 -0.94 10.34
N GLN A 80 -26.05 -1.66 9.22
CA GLN A 80 -27.22 -2.36 8.68
C GLN A 80 -27.26 -3.81 9.17
N PRO A 81 -28.18 -4.19 10.09
CA PRO A 81 -28.23 -5.56 10.62
C PRO A 81 -28.50 -6.62 9.55
N GLN A 82 -29.28 -6.29 8.53
CA GLN A 82 -29.64 -7.16 7.40
C GLN A 82 -28.45 -7.51 6.49
N TRP A 83 -27.39 -6.70 6.54
CA TRP A 83 -26.18 -6.88 5.72
C TRP A 83 -25.05 -7.56 6.48
N LYS A 84 -25.28 -7.92 7.74
CA LYS A 84 -24.26 -8.51 8.61
C LYS A 84 -23.68 -9.79 8.01
N GLY A 85 -22.36 -9.78 7.82
CA GLY A 85 -21.60 -10.92 7.31
C GLY A 85 -21.45 -10.96 5.79
N LEU A 86 -22.09 -10.04 5.06
CA LEU A 86 -21.92 -9.94 3.60
C LEU A 86 -20.60 -9.25 3.27
N GLY A 87 -19.85 -9.80 2.31
CA GLY A 87 -18.67 -9.13 1.75
C GLY A 87 -19.06 -7.84 1.02
N VAL A 88 -18.08 -6.99 0.75
CA VAL A 88 -18.24 -5.78 -0.06
C VAL A 88 -17.38 -5.89 -1.31
N ILE A 89 -17.93 -5.51 -2.46
CA ILE A 89 -17.16 -5.35 -3.69
C ILE A 89 -17.20 -3.88 -4.07
N THR A 90 -16.06 -3.21 -4.10
CA THR A 90 -15.95 -1.86 -4.64
C THR A 90 -15.85 -1.91 -6.15
N ALA A 91 -16.48 -0.98 -6.85
CA ALA A 91 -16.29 -0.78 -8.28
C ALA A 91 -16.22 0.73 -8.59
N ASP A 92 -15.60 1.08 -9.71
CA ASP A 92 -15.53 2.46 -10.20
C ASP A 92 -16.78 2.79 -11.02
N SER A 93 -17.15 4.07 -11.04
CA SER A 93 -18.36 4.57 -11.72
C SER A 93 -18.16 4.86 -13.21
N ASP A 94 -16.95 4.66 -13.73
CA ASP A 94 -16.55 4.98 -15.10
C ASP A 94 -16.78 3.84 -16.09
N GLY A 95 -17.34 2.71 -15.64
CA GLY A 95 -17.66 1.55 -16.49
C GLY A 95 -16.45 0.71 -16.90
N GLN A 96 -15.26 0.94 -16.32
CA GLN A 96 -14.07 0.12 -16.62
C GLN A 96 -14.17 -1.31 -16.08
N HIS A 97 -15.00 -1.53 -15.07
CA HIS A 97 -15.23 -2.85 -14.49
C HIS A 97 -16.50 -3.45 -15.10
N LEU A 98 -16.37 -4.56 -15.85
CA LEU A 98 -17.55 -5.20 -16.41
C LEU A 98 -18.39 -5.87 -15.31
N PRO A 99 -19.73 -5.95 -15.44
CA PRO A 99 -20.57 -6.70 -14.51
C PRO A 99 -20.13 -8.17 -14.34
N ALA A 100 -19.62 -8.77 -15.41
CA ALA A 100 -19.04 -10.11 -15.38
C ALA A 100 -17.79 -10.21 -14.50
N ASP A 101 -16.96 -9.16 -14.44
CA ASP A 101 -15.77 -9.10 -13.59
C ASP A 101 -16.17 -8.97 -12.11
N VAL A 102 -17.17 -8.13 -11.81
CA VAL A 102 -17.76 -8.01 -10.47
C VAL A 102 -18.31 -9.35 -10.00
N LEU A 103 -19.02 -10.08 -10.86
CA LEU A 103 -19.54 -11.41 -10.56
C LEU A 103 -18.42 -12.43 -10.28
N ARG A 104 -17.32 -12.41 -11.04
CA ARG A 104 -16.16 -13.27 -10.77
C ARG A 104 -15.53 -12.99 -9.41
N LEU A 105 -15.46 -11.72 -9.00
CA LEU A 105 -15.00 -11.37 -7.66
C LEU A 105 -15.94 -11.89 -6.56
N ASP A 106 -17.26 -11.74 -6.73
CA ASP A 106 -18.26 -12.27 -5.79
C ASP A 106 -18.12 -13.79 -5.63
N GLN A 107 -17.95 -14.51 -6.74
CA GLN A 107 -17.71 -15.95 -6.74
C GLN A 107 -16.42 -16.31 -6.01
N LYS A 108 -15.32 -15.58 -6.23
CA LYS A 108 -14.06 -15.83 -5.54
C LYS A 108 -14.15 -15.56 -4.04
N MET A 109 -14.84 -14.49 -3.63
CA MET A 109 -15.08 -14.20 -2.23
C MET A 109 -15.92 -15.29 -1.56
N ALA A 110 -16.97 -15.77 -2.24
CA ALA A 110 -17.81 -16.87 -1.75
C ALA A 110 -17.02 -18.18 -1.60
N GLU A 111 -16.16 -18.50 -2.56
CA GLU A 111 -15.24 -19.65 -2.51
C GLU A 111 -14.33 -19.56 -1.27
N LEU A 112 -13.64 -18.43 -1.08
CA LEU A 112 -12.73 -18.23 0.05
C LEU A 112 -13.47 -18.33 1.39
N HIS A 113 -14.65 -17.71 1.49
CA HIS A 113 -15.49 -17.79 2.68
C HIS A 113 -15.90 -19.23 3.00
N ALA A 114 -16.28 -20.03 1.99
CA ALA A 114 -16.63 -21.44 2.17
C ALA A 114 -15.47 -22.29 2.72
N PHE A 115 -14.22 -21.91 2.41
CA PHE A 115 -13.01 -22.52 2.99
C PHE A 115 -12.56 -21.88 4.31
N GLY A 116 -13.35 -20.97 4.90
CA GLY A 116 -13.01 -20.26 6.14
C GLY A 116 -11.83 -19.30 5.99
N LYS A 117 -11.53 -18.85 4.76
CA LYS A 117 -10.45 -17.90 4.48
C LYS A 117 -11.01 -16.48 4.38
N SER A 118 -10.32 -15.55 5.04
CA SER A 118 -10.54 -14.11 4.89
C SER A 118 -9.37 -13.50 4.12
N ALA A 119 -9.65 -12.97 2.95
CA ALA A 119 -8.66 -12.34 2.06
C ALA A 119 -9.31 -11.18 1.30
N ILE A 120 -8.53 -10.14 1.02
CA ILE A 120 -8.96 -9.11 0.07
C ILE A 120 -8.74 -9.66 -1.33
N VAL A 121 -9.79 -9.65 -2.15
CA VAL A 121 -9.74 -10.09 -3.54
C VAL A 121 -9.58 -8.88 -4.44
N LEU A 122 -8.57 -8.87 -5.30
CA LEU A 122 -8.28 -7.76 -6.22
C LEU A 122 -8.65 -8.17 -7.64
N GLY A 123 -9.45 -7.35 -8.33
CA GLY A 123 -9.65 -7.47 -9.77
C GLY A 123 -8.46 -6.86 -10.50
N CYS A 124 -7.55 -7.68 -11.01
CA CYS A 124 -6.32 -7.23 -11.65
C CYS A 124 -6.46 -7.26 -13.17
N ARG A 125 -6.23 -6.11 -13.82
CA ARG A 125 -6.22 -6.03 -15.28
C ARG A 125 -5.03 -6.80 -15.87
N ASN A 126 -5.21 -7.35 -17.06
CA ASN A 126 -4.14 -7.97 -17.82
C ASN A 126 -3.44 -6.92 -18.71
N PHE A 127 -2.31 -6.41 -18.24
CA PHE A 127 -1.52 -5.40 -18.95
C PHE A 127 -0.64 -5.95 -20.09
N HIS A 128 -0.72 -7.25 -20.40
CA HIS A 128 0.03 -7.87 -21.49
C HIS A 128 -0.72 -7.87 -22.84
N GLN A 129 -1.89 -7.26 -22.92
CA GLN A 129 -2.68 -7.15 -24.15
C GLN A 129 -2.22 -5.94 -25.00
N ASP A 130 -2.28 -6.08 -26.32
CA ASP A 130 -1.72 -5.12 -27.29
C ASP A 130 -2.39 -3.71 -27.25
N ASP A 131 -3.60 -3.60 -26.69
CA ASP A 131 -4.41 -2.37 -26.66
C ASP A 131 -4.22 -1.48 -25.41
N VAL A 132 -3.22 -1.76 -24.57
CA VAL A 132 -2.99 -1.01 -23.33
C VAL A 132 -2.18 0.27 -23.57
N PRO A 133 -2.65 1.46 -23.17
CA PRO A 133 -1.86 2.70 -23.24
C PRO A 133 -0.53 2.57 -22.48
N LEU A 134 0.58 2.64 -23.22
CA LEU A 134 1.94 2.43 -22.71
C LEU A 134 2.29 3.23 -21.44
N ARG A 135 1.74 4.45 -21.31
CA ARG A 135 1.99 5.32 -20.14
C ARG A 135 1.33 4.82 -18.86
N SER A 136 0.09 4.31 -18.94
CA SER A 136 -0.63 3.77 -17.77
C SER A 136 -0.03 2.44 -17.33
N SER A 137 0.29 1.57 -18.29
CA SER A 137 0.98 0.30 -18.06
C SER A 137 2.32 0.48 -17.35
N PHE A 138 3.16 1.43 -17.81
CA PHE A 138 4.46 1.69 -17.20
C PHE A 138 4.36 2.20 -15.75
N GLY A 139 3.41 3.10 -15.47
CA GLY A 139 3.18 3.64 -14.13
C GLY A 139 2.74 2.55 -13.14
N ASN A 140 1.80 1.70 -13.53
CA ASN A 140 1.36 0.59 -12.68
C ASN A 140 2.44 -0.51 -12.55
N LEU A 141 3.19 -0.82 -13.61
CA LEU A 141 4.31 -1.78 -13.53
C LEU A 141 5.38 -1.29 -12.53
N THR A 142 5.74 -0.02 -12.60
CA THR A 142 6.70 0.62 -11.68
C THR A 142 6.19 0.56 -10.24
N THR A 143 4.93 0.95 -10.03
CA THR A 143 4.31 0.94 -8.68
C THR A 143 4.22 -0.46 -8.11
N SER A 144 3.84 -1.45 -8.93
CA SER A 144 3.75 -2.87 -8.57
C SER A 144 5.11 -3.46 -8.22
N ALA A 145 6.14 -3.18 -9.03
CA ALA A 145 7.51 -3.62 -8.75
C ALA A 145 8.04 -3.01 -7.45
N LEU A 146 7.80 -1.71 -7.22
CA LEU A 146 8.22 -1.03 -6.01
C LEU A 146 7.44 -1.53 -4.78
N PHE A 147 6.14 -1.80 -4.92
CA PHE A 147 5.34 -2.41 -3.87
C PHE A 147 5.88 -3.80 -3.50
N HIS A 148 6.20 -4.63 -4.50
CA HIS A 148 6.80 -5.94 -4.25
C HIS A 148 8.17 -5.83 -3.58
N LEU A 149 9.04 -4.92 -4.05
CA LEU A 149 10.34 -4.68 -3.45
C LEU A 149 10.23 -4.26 -1.99
N LEU A 150 9.32 -3.33 -1.68
CA LEU A 150 9.20 -2.73 -0.35
C LEU A 150 8.45 -3.61 0.65
N TYR A 151 7.37 -4.26 0.22
CA TYR A 151 6.44 -4.99 1.08
C TYR A 151 6.51 -6.51 0.93
N GLY A 152 7.14 -7.02 -0.14
CA GLY A 152 7.30 -8.45 -0.40
C GLY A 152 6.06 -9.16 -0.94
N VAL A 153 5.00 -8.42 -1.22
CA VAL A 153 3.73 -8.95 -1.72
C VAL A 153 3.64 -8.66 -3.20
N LYS A 154 3.34 -9.67 -4.02
CA LYS A 154 3.17 -9.51 -5.46
C LYS A 154 1.73 -9.08 -5.73
N VAL A 155 1.57 -7.86 -6.25
CA VAL A 155 0.29 -7.32 -6.74
C VAL A 155 0.54 -6.85 -8.16
N THR A 156 -0.24 -7.35 -9.11
CA THR A 156 -0.07 -7.04 -10.55
C THR A 156 -0.77 -5.74 -10.95
N ASP A 157 -1.84 -5.37 -10.24
CA ASP A 157 -2.54 -4.10 -10.40
C ASP A 157 -2.71 -3.42 -9.05
N THR A 158 -1.86 -2.44 -8.77
CA THR A 158 -1.92 -1.68 -7.51
C THR A 158 -2.98 -0.58 -7.52
N GLN A 159 -3.49 -0.26 -8.71
CA GLN A 159 -4.39 0.87 -8.97
C GLN A 159 -5.83 0.43 -9.25
N THR A 160 -6.12 -0.88 -9.18
CA THR A 160 -7.49 -1.37 -9.34
C THR A 160 -8.42 -0.83 -8.25
N GLY A 161 -9.58 -0.33 -8.70
CA GLY A 161 -10.72 0.01 -7.84
C GLY A 161 -11.68 -1.15 -7.61
N LEU A 162 -11.52 -2.27 -8.34
CA LEU A 162 -12.33 -3.47 -8.18
C LEU A 162 -11.76 -4.34 -7.06
N ARG A 163 -12.36 -4.26 -5.87
CA ARG A 163 -11.84 -4.93 -4.67
C ARG A 163 -12.95 -5.60 -3.86
N GLY A 164 -12.78 -6.88 -3.62
CA GLY A 164 -13.57 -7.68 -2.69
C GLY A 164 -12.99 -7.60 -1.28
N ILE A 165 -13.76 -7.10 -0.34
CA ILE A 165 -13.39 -6.91 1.06
C ILE A 165 -14.33 -7.76 1.94
N PRO A 166 -13.82 -8.76 2.66
CA PRO A 166 -14.64 -9.58 3.54
C PRO A 166 -15.10 -8.77 4.77
N TRP A 167 -16.24 -9.15 5.33
CA TRP A 167 -16.93 -8.40 6.39
C TRP A 167 -16.06 -8.09 7.61
N ASP A 168 -15.23 -9.04 8.04
CA ASP A 168 -14.34 -8.92 9.20
C ASP A 168 -13.27 -7.83 9.04
N LEU A 169 -12.95 -7.46 7.80
CA LEU A 169 -11.97 -6.39 7.52
C LEU A 169 -12.61 -5.00 7.41
N LEU A 170 -13.93 -4.89 7.22
CA LEU A 170 -14.60 -3.59 7.03
C LEU A 170 -14.34 -2.58 8.16
N PRO A 171 -14.43 -2.94 9.46
CA PRO A 171 -14.17 -1.97 10.53
C PRO A 171 -12.77 -1.38 10.46
N ARG A 172 -11.79 -2.20 10.07
CA ARG A 172 -10.41 -1.77 9.86
C ARG A 172 -10.31 -0.84 8.67
N MET A 173 -10.96 -1.18 7.55
CA MET A 173 -10.97 -0.34 6.35
C MET A 173 -11.54 1.05 6.62
N CYS A 174 -12.56 1.18 7.47
CA CYS A 174 -13.08 2.48 7.91
C CYS A 174 -12.04 3.36 8.62
N SER A 175 -11.13 2.75 9.39
CA SER A 175 -10.13 3.45 10.21
C SER A 175 -8.84 3.82 9.47
N LEU A 176 -8.66 3.31 8.24
CA LEU A 176 -7.46 3.59 7.46
C LEU A 176 -7.34 5.08 7.12
N LYS A 177 -6.10 5.56 6.97
CA LYS A 177 -5.81 6.94 6.59
C LYS A 177 -6.07 7.17 5.10
N GLY A 178 -6.21 8.44 4.72
CA GLY A 178 -6.42 8.88 3.34
C GLY A 178 -7.89 9.00 3.01
N GLU A 179 -8.26 10.09 2.32
CA GLU A 179 -9.65 10.42 1.99
C GLU A 179 -9.88 10.46 0.48
N ARG A 180 -8.82 10.43 -0.33
CA ARG A 180 -8.90 10.43 -1.81
C ARG A 180 -8.29 9.14 -2.36
N PHE A 181 -7.82 9.15 -3.61
CA PHE A 181 -7.25 7.99 -4.30
C PHE A 181 -6.12 7.29 -3.53
N GLU A 182 -5.40 8.00 -2.66
CA GLU A 182 -4.33 7.40 -1.87
C GLU A 182 -4.83 6.37 -0.83
N TYR A 183 -6.13 6.39 -0.50
CA TYR A 183 -6.77 5.41 0.39
C TYR A 183 -6.61 3.98 -0.12
N GLU A 184 -6.74 3.77 -1.42
CA GLU A 184 -6.61 2.45 -2.04
C GLU A 184 -5.17 1.90 -1.89
N MET A 185 -4.15 2.75 -2.01
CA MET A 185 -2.77 2.35 -1.72
C MET A 185 -2.56 2.08 -0.22
N ASN A 186 -3.20 2.84 0.66
CA ASN A 186 -3.15 2.57 2.10
C ASN A 186 -3.77 1.21 2.44
N MET A 187 -4.87 0.81 1.79
CA MET A 187 -5.48 -0.51 1.96
C MET A 187 -4.52 -1.65 1.58
N LEU A 188 -3.84 -1.54 0.42
CA LEU A 188 -2.85 -2.55 0.01
C LEU A 188 -1.65 -2.59 0.98
N THR A 189 -1.15 -1.42 1.34
CA THR A 189 -0.04 -1.25 2.29
C THR A 189 -0.36 -1.85 3.65
N ASP A 190 -1.56 -1.59 4.16
CA ASP A 190 -2.07 -2.10 5.43
C ASP A 190 -2.25 -3.62 5.41
N ALA A 191 -2.83 -4.16 4.33
CA ALA A 191 -2.95 -5.59 4.12
C ALA A 191 -1.58 -6.28 4.11
N ALA A 192 -0.60 -5.72 3.39
CA ALA A 192 0.75 -6.27 3.34
C ALA A 192 1.49 -6.20 4.69
N ILE A 193 1.35 -5.09 5.43
CA ILE A 193 1.98 -4.93 6.76
C ILE A 193 1.41 -5.94 7.75
N SER A 194 0.09 -6.07 7.79
CA SER A 194 -0.59 -6.97 8.73
C SER A 194 -0.70 -8.40 8.28
N ARG A 195 -0.17 -8.71 7.09
CA ARG A 195 -0.21 -10.04 6.48
C ARG A 195 -1.63 -10.54 6.23
N THR A 196 -2.57 -9.63 5.96
CA THR A 196 -3.87 -9.96 5.39
C THR A 196 -3.65 -10.58 4.00
N PRO A 197 -4.17 -11.78 3.73
CA PRO A 197 -4.03 -12.40 2.41
C PRO A 197 -4.63 -11.52 1.31
N LEU A 198 -3.92 -11.43 0.19
CA LEU A 198 -4.37 -10.79 -1.05
C LEU A 198 -4.49 -11.87 -2.12
N GLU A 199 -5.68 -11.99 -2.71
CA GLU A 199 -5.96 -12.90 -3.83
C GLU A 199 -6.25 -12.07 -5.07
N ALA A 200 -5.81 -12.52 -6.25
CA ALA A 200 -6.02 -11.80 -7.50
C ALA A 200 -6.98 -12.59 -8.40
N VAL A 201 -7.93 -11.88 -9.00
CA VAL A 201 -8.80 -12.36 -10.07
C VAL A 201 -8.50 -11.54 -11.30
N GLU A 202 -8.22 -12.19 -12.43
CA GLU A 202 -8.00 -11.48 -13.69
C GLU A 202 -9.32 -10.90 -14.21
N ILE A 203 -9.28 -9.63 -14.61
CA ILE A 203 -10.44 -8.88 -15.13
C ILE A 203 -10.13 -8.31 -16.52
N ALA A 204 -11.19 -7.99 -17.28
CA ALA A 204 -11.03 -7.37 -18.58
C ALA A 204 -10.39 -5.98 -18.46
N THR A 205 -9.65 -5.58 -19.49
CA THR A 205 -9.10 -4.23 -19.58
C THR A 205 -9.98 -3.43 -20.53
N VAL A 206 -10.88 -2.60 -19.98
CA VAL A 206 -11.78 -1.74 -20.76
C VAL A 206 -11.33 -0.29 -20.62
N TYR A 207 -10.99 0.35 -21.75
CA TYR A 207 -10.68 1.78 -21.80
C TYR A 207 -11.83 2.53 -22.49
N LEU A 208 -12.64 3.23 -21.72
CA LEU A 208 -13.66 4.14 -22.25
C LEU A 208 -13.04 5.54 -22.43
N ASP A 209 -13.19 6.10 -23.64
CA ASP A 209 -12.80 7.46 -24.02
C ASP A 209 -11.43 7.94 -23.47
N ASN A 210 -10.41 7.08 -23.55
CA ASN A 210 -9.02 7.45 -23.22
C ASN A 210 -8.82 7.97 -21.78
N ASN A 211 -9.65 7.54 -20.81
CA ASN A 211 -9.68 8.02 -19.41
C ASN A 211 -10.03 9.52 -19.26
N SER A 212 -10.71 10.16 -20.23
CA SER A 212 -11.06 11.59 -20.15
C SER A 212 -11.93 11.94 -18.94
N GLU A 213 -12.66 10.96 -18.41
CA GLU A 213 -13.58 11.14 -17.27
C GLU A 213 -12.96 10.79 -15.91
N SER A 214 -11.72 10.29 -15.89
CA SER A 214 -11.02 10.04 -14.63
C SER A 214 -10.64 11.38 -14.00
N HIS A 215 -11.23 11.70 -12.85
CA HIS A 215 -10.83 12.85 -12.03
C HIS A 215 -9.45 12.68 -11.35
N PHE A 216 -8.66 11.68 -11.74
CA PHE A 216 -7.32 11.43 -11.24
C PHE A 216 -6.32 12.42 -11.84
N ASN A 217 -5.60 13.17 -11.00
CA ASN A 217 -4.52 14.05 -11.45
C ASN A 217 -3.19 13.26 -11.48
N PRO A 218 -2.60 13.00 -12.66
CA PRO A 218 -1.46 12.09 -12.78
C PRO A 218 -0.23 12.48 -11.96
N LEU A 219 0.01 13.76 -11.68
CA LEU A 219 1.18 14.20 -10.92
C LEU A 219 0.90 14.25 -9.43
N VAL A 220 -0.18 14.94 -9.05
CA VAL A 220 -0.50 15.20 -7.64
C VAL A 220 -0.90 13.91 -6.94
N ASP A 221 -1.72 13.08 -7.56
CA ASP A 221 -2.22 11.86 -6.92
C ASP A 221 -1.17 10.75 -6.94
N SER A 222 -0.35 10.63 -8.00
CA SER A 222 0.83 9.75 -7.98
C SER A 222 1.80 10.13 -6.86
N MET A 223 2.07 11.42 -6.62
CA MET A 223 2.97 11.84 -5.55
C MET A 223 2.44 11.45 -4.16
N LYS A 224 1.12 11.53 -3.93
CA LYS A 224 0.51 11.06 -2.68
C LYS A 224 0.68 9.55 -2.50
N VAL A 225 0.48 8.78 -3.56
CA VAL A 225 0.69 7.33 -3.59
C VAL A 225 2.16 6.99 -3.27
N TYR A 226 3.12 7.62 -3.96
CA TYR A 226 4.54 7.40 -3.69
C TYR A 226 4.95 7.80 -2.27
N ARG A 227 4.38 8.87 -1.71
CA ARG A 227 4.65 9.28 -0.32
C ARG A 227 4.23 8.22 0.69
N ILE A 228 3.11 7.53 0.46
CA ILE A 228 2.67 6.41 1.31
C ILE A 228 3.62 5.23 1.15
N LEU A 229 3.87 4.85 -0.09
CA LEU A 229 4.63 3.67 -0.45
C LEU A 229 6.10 3.76 0.02
N LEU A 230 6.73 4.92 -0.14
CA LEU A 230 8.11 5.18 0.28
C LEU A 230 8.22 5.73 1.70
N GLY A 231 7.12 6.09 2.36
CA GLY A 231 7.15 6.82 3.63
C GLY A 231 7.96 6.13 4.72
N THR A 232 7.78 4.82 4.89
CA THR A 232 8.55 4.02 5.86
C THR A 232 10.02 3.91 5.47
N PHE A 233 10.32 3.76 4.18
CA PHE A 233 11.70 3.71 3.69
C PHE A 233 12.43 5.05 3.85
N VAL A 234 11.74 6.18 3.60
CA VAL A 234 12.30 7.52 3.81
C VAL A 234 12.60 7.75 5.30
N LYS A 235 11.70 7.34 6.21
CA LYS A 235 11.99 7.38 7.66
C LYS A 235 13.22 6.56 8.02
N TYR A 236 13.39 5.38 7.41
CA TYR A 236 14.57 4.53 7.61
C TYR A 236 15.86 5.20 7.12
N ALA A 237 15.81 5.85 5.95
CA ALA A 237 16.91 6.65 5.40
C ALA A 237 17.30 7.79 6.34
N ILE A 238 16.32 8.56 6.81
CA ILE A 238 16.55 9.66 7.77
C ILE A 238 17.15 9.13 9.08
N SER A 239 16.62 8.03 9.63
CA SER A 239 17.16 7.37 10.83
C SER A 239 18.63 6.95 10.66
N SER A 240 18.98 6.44 9.49
CA SER A 240 20.35 6.00 9.17
C SER A 240 21.31 7.18 9.03
N LEU A 241 20.87 8.27 8.39
CA LEU A 241 21.64 9.51 8.29
C LEU A 241 21.84 10.15 9.67
N ALA A 242 20.79 10.22 10.48
CA ALA A 242 20.87 10.75 11.84
C ALA A 242 21.82 9.93 12.72
N SER A 243 21.77 8.59 12.64
CA SER A 243 22.73 7.73 13.35
C SER A 243 24.18 7.96 12.89
N SER A 244 24.40 8.17 11.58
CA SER A 244 25.73 8.49 11.05
C SER A 244 26.26 9.83 11.57
N LEU A 245 25.39 10.83 11.74
CA LEU A 245 25.75 12.10 12.38
C LEU A 245 26.06 11.93 13.88
N VAL A 246 25.27 11.11 14.59
CA VAL A 246 25.54 10.76 15.99
C VAL A 246 26.89 10.05 16.13
N ASP A 247 27.25 9.18 15.18
CA ASP A 247 28.55 8.51 15.14
C ASP A 247 29.68 9.53 14.98
N LEU A 248 29.58 10.45 14.01
CA LEU A 248 30.58 11.48 13.78
C LEU A 248 30.77 12.42 14.99
N ILE A 249 29.67 12.87 15.58
CA ILE A 249 29.70 13.74 16.77
C ILE A 249 30.25 12.96 17.97
N GLY A 250 29.78 11.73 18.18
CA GLY A 250 30.22 10.86 19.27
C GLY A 250 31.72 10.55 19.18
N PHE A 251 32.22 10.30 17.97
CA PHE A 251 33.65 10.10 17.73
C PHE A 251 34.46 11.35 18.07
N THR A 252 33.99 12.52 17.62
CA THR A 252 34.68 13.80 17.87
C THR A 252 34.76 14.12 19.36
N ILE A 253 33.65 13.95 20.09
CA ILE A 253 33.60 14.17 21.54
C ILE A 253 34.47 13.15 22.28
N ALA A 254 34.35 11.86 21.95
CA ALA A 254 35.15 10.81 22.59
C ALA A 254 36.65 11.02 22.34
N HIS A 255 37.03 11.39 21.12
CA HIS A 255 38.43 11.69 20.80
C HIS A 255 38.98 12.87 21.61
N LEU A 256 38.19 13.93 21.81
CA LEU A 256 38.58 15.10 22.61
C LEU A 256 38.73 14.77 24.11
N LEU A 257 37.88 13.90 24.65
CA LEU A 257 37.85 13.57 26.07
C LEU A 257 38.83 12.46 26.47
N LEU A 258 39.18 11.57 25.54
CA LEU A 258 40.09 10.47 25.80
C LEU A 258 41.55 10.94 25.82
N PRO A 259 42.40 10.38 26.70
CA PRO A 259 43.81 10.71 26.74
C PRO A 259 44.50 10.31 25.44
N ALA A 260 45.47 11.13 25.03
CA ALA A 260 46.29 10.83 23.85
C ALA A 260 47.04 9.51 24.05
N GLY A 261 46.96 8.62 23.07
CA GLY A 261 47.60 7.32 23.12
C GLY A 261 47.34 6.47 21.87
N PRO A 262 48.04 5.34 21.71
CA PRO A 262 47.95 4.50 20.51
C PRO A 262 46.56 3.90 20.31
N TRP A 263 45.76 3.79 21.38
CA TRP A 263 44.41 3.22 21.36
C TRP A 263 43.29 4.27 21.31
N GLN A 264 43.62 5.57 21.36
CA GLN A 264 42.63 6.64 21.48
C GLN A 264 41.60 6.62 20.34
N ILE A 265 42.06 6.46 19.09
CA ILE A 265 41.18 6.39 17.92
C ILE A 265 40.26 5.17 18.01
N LEU A 266 40.80 4.00 18.35
CA LEU A 266 40.02 2.77 18.49
C LEU A 266 38.93 2.91 19.56
N GLN A 267 39.30 3.44 20.74
CA GLN A 267 38.37 3.68 21.84
C GLN A 267 37.27 4.67 21.44
N ALA A 268 37.64 5.78 20.79
CA ALA A 268 36.68 6.77 20.30
C ALA A 268 35.72 6.15 19.27
N THR A 269 36.23 5.34 18.33
CA THR A 269 35.39 4.63 17.35
C THR A 269 34.44 3.64 18.02
N VAL A 270 34.90 2.84 18.98
CA VAL A 270 34.05 1.87 19.68
C VAL A 270 32.92 2.58 20.42
N ILE A 271 33.22 3.65 21.17
CA ILE A 271 32.23 4.43 21.90
C ILE A 271 31.18 5.02 20.93
N ALA A 272 31.65 5.65 19.85
CA ALA A 272 30.78 6.26 18.86
C ALA A 272 29.86 5.24 18.16
N ARG A 273 30.38 4.06 17.82
CA ARG A 273 29.61 2.96 17.21
C ARG A 273 28.57 2.36 18.15
N VAL A 274 28.90 2.20 19.44
CA VAL A 274 27.94 1.72 20.43
C VAL A 274 26.77 2.71 20.57
N ILE A 275 27.07 3.99 20.75
CA ILE A 275 26.03 5.02 20.91
C ILE A 275 25.18 5.15 19.63
N SER A 276 25.81 5.31 18.47
CA SER A 276 25.11 5.50 17.19
C SER A 276 24.25 4.30 16.81
N SER A 277 24.71 3.07 17.07
CA SER A 277 23.94 1.85 16.78
C SER A 277 22.73 1.68 17.70
N LEU A 278 22.83 2.05 18.98
CA LEU A 278 21.70 2.06 19.92
C LEU A 278 20.66 3.10 19.52
N VAL A 279 21.09 4.30 19.12
CA VAL A 279 20.20 5.34 18.59
C VAL A 279 19.54 4.86 17.29
N ASN A 280 20.28 4.25 16.36
CA ASN A 280 19.70 3.71 15.13
C ASN A 280 18.64 2.64 15.41
N TYR A 281 18.95 1.70 16.31
CA TYR A 281 18.00 0.69 16.74
C TYR A 281 16.74 1.30 17.33
N TRP A 282 16.88 2.28 18.24
CA TRP A 282 15.74 2.95 18.87
C TRP A 282 14.88 3.68 17.84
N CYS A 283 15.49 4.46 16.94
CA CYS A 283 14.79 5.17 15.87
C CYS A 283 14.07 4.19 14.93
N ASN A 284 14.75 3.12 14.50
CA ASN A 284 14.14 2.13 13.61
C ASN A 284 12.97 1.44 14.29
N ARG A 285 13.12 1.05 15.56
CA ARG A 285 12.06 0.37 16.31
C ARG A 285 10.83 1.26 16.52
N GLN A 286 11.03 2.48 17.02
CA GLN A 286 9.93 3.36 17.46
C GLN A 286 9.36 4.23 16.34
N LEU A 287 10.23 4.88 15.55
CA LEU A 287 9.82 5.91 14.59
C LEU A 287 9.58 5.35 13.19
N VAL A 288 10.39 4.36 12.77
CA VAL A 288 10.31 3.78 11.42
C VAL A 288 9.26 2.66 11.39
N PHE A 289 9.41 1.64 12.24
CA PHE A 289 8.62 0.40 12.15
C PHE A 289 7.50 0.28 13.19
N GLY A 290 7.47 1.14 14.22
CA GLY A 290 6.42 1.15 15.24
C GLY A 290 6.25 -0.18 15.98
N ASP A 291 7.35 -0.88 16.26
CA ASP A 291 7.36 -2.20 16.88
C ASP A 291 6.88 -2.16 18.34
N LYS A 292 5.91 -3.01 18.66
CA LYS A 292 5.39 -3.22 20.02
C LYS A 292 5.98 -4.46 20.70
N GLY A 293 6.94 -5.13 20.06
CA GLY A 293 7.59 -6.33 20.59
C GLY A 293 8.51 -6.05 21.77
N SER A 294 9.01 -7.10 22.42
CA SER A 294 10.00 -6.95 23.51
C SER A 294 11.38 -6.58 22.97
N THR A 295 11.99 -5.55 23.56
CA THR A 295 13.38 -5.13 23.29
C THR A 295 14.36 -6.30 23.38
N THR A 296 14.14 -7.22 24.33
CA THR A 296 15.02 -8.37 24.57
C THR A 296 15.02 -9.38 23.42
N SER A 297 13.96 -9.41 22.60
CA SER A 297 13.86 -10.29 21.44
C SER A 297 14.41 -9.65 20.17
N THR A 298 14.29 -8.33 20.03
CA THR A 298 14.60 -7.59 18.80
C THR A 298 16.04 -7.08 18.77
N LEU A 299 16.60 -6.68 19.92
CA LEU A 299 17.96 -6.14 20.02
C LEU A 299 19.04 -7.15 19.60
N PRO A 300 19.02 -8.44 20.04
CA PRO A 300 20.02 -9.41 19.60
C PRO A 300 19.95 -9.67 18.10
N LYS A 301 18.74 -9.81 17.55
CA LYS A 301 18.53 -10.02 16.10
C LYS A 301 19.06 -8.86 15.27
N TYR A 302 18.87 -7.63 15.76
CA TYR A 302 19.39 -6.43 15.12
C TYR A 302 20.92 -6.45 15.06
N TYR A 303 21.61 -6.73 16.17
CA TYR A 303 23.08 -6.77 16.15
C TYR A 303 23.64 -7.95 15.35
N VAL A 304 23.00 -9.12 15.38
CA VAL A 304 23.34 -10.23 14.48
C VAL A 304 23.27 -9.79 13.02
N LEU A 305 22.20 -9.10 12.64
CA LEU A 305 22.06 -8.56 11.29
C LEU A 305 23.15 -7.55 10.95
N CYS A 306 23.49 -6.62 11.86
CA CYS A 306 24.58 -5.65 11.64
C CYS A 306 25.91 -6.35 11.35
N VAL A 307 26.25 -7.38 12.13
CA VAL A 307 27.48 -8.16 11.96
C VAL A 307 27.48 -8.90 10.62
N LEU A 308 26.37 -9.56 10.27
CA LEU A 308 26.24 -10.26 8.99
C LEU A 308 26.37 -9.31 7.80
N VAL A 309 25.69 -8.15 7.83
CA VAL A 309 25.77 -7.14 6.76
C VAL A 309 27.20 -6.62 6.62
N MET A 310 27.92 -6.40 7.73
CA MET A 310 29.31 -5.96 7.71
C MET A 310 30.22 -6.99 7.01
N PHE A 311 30.11 -8.28 7.35
CA PHE A 311 30.88 -9.33 6.70
C PHE A 311 30.49 -9.54 5.24
N CYS A 312 29.20 -9.47 4.91
CA CYS A 312 28.72 -9.53 3.53
C CYS A 312 29.26 -8.35 2.70
N SER A 313 29.28 -7.13 3.24
CA SER A 313 29.86 -5.96 2.57
C SER A 313 31.33 -6.20 2.25
N ALA A 314 32.13 -6.61 3.24
CA ALA A 314 33.55 -6.91 3.04
C ALA A 314 33.76 -8.01 1.98
N GLY A 315 33.04 -9.13 2.10
CA GLY A 315 33.16 -10.26 1.17
C GLY A 315 32.76 -9.91 -0.27
N LEU A 316 31.64 -9.19 -0.46
CA LEU A 316 31.16 -8.79 -1.79
C LEU A 316 32.08 -7.76 -2.44
N VAL A 317 32.58 -6.78 -1.68
CA VAL A 317 33.55 -5.82 -2.22
C VAL A 317 34.84 -6.52 -2.65
N SER A 318 35.38 -7.43 -1.83
CA SER A 318 36.54 -8.23 -2.21
C SER A 318 36.26 -9.11 -3.43
N LEU A 319 35.08 -9.74 -3.49
CA LEU A 319 34.68 -10.58 -4.63
C LEU A 319 34.61 -9.79 -5.93
N PHE A 320 34.07 -8.57 -5.93
CA PHE A 320 33.92 -7.75 -7.13
C PHE A 320 35.13 -6.87 -7.45
N SER A 321 36.21 -6.96 -6.67
CA SER A 321 37.42 -6.15 -6.86
C SER A 321 38.18 -6.48 -8.16
N PHE A 322 37.82 -7.56 -8.87
CA PHE A 322 38.36 -7.85 -10.21
C PHE A 322 37.79 -6.94 -11.30
N LEU A 323 36.67 -6.25 -11.04
CA LEU A 323 36.09 -5.31 -12.00
C LEU A 323 37.00 -4.09 -12.17
N PRO A 324 37.06 -3.48 -13.37
CA PRO A 324 37.87 -2.29 -13.64
C PRO A 324 37.22 -1.01 -13.08
N LEU A 325 36.76 -1.05 -11.83
CA LEU A 325 36.12 0.04 -11.12
C LEU A 325 36.87 0.32 -9.81
N PRO A 326 36.97 1.59 -9.36
CA PRO A 326 37.51 1.91 -8.05
C PRO A 326 36.78 1.15 -6.94
N ALA A 327 37.53 0.64 -5.95
CA ALA A 327 36.96 -0.08 -4.81
C ALA A 327 35.89 0.73 -4.04
N THR A 328 36.00 2.05 -4.04
CA THR A 328 35.01 2.97 -3.47
C THR A 328 33.68 2.93 -4.21
N ILE A 329 33.68 2.82 -5.54
CA ILE A 329 32.46 2.71 -6.36
C ILE A 329 31.82 1.33 -6.16
N ILE A 330 32.64 0.27 -6.17
CA ILE A 330 32.16 -1.09 -5.89
C ILE A 330 31.50 -1.13 -4.50
N LYS A 331 32.17 -0.57 -3.48
CA LYS A 331 31.63 -0.47 -2.12
C LYS A 331 30.32 0.29 -2.06
N LEU A 332 30.20 1.42 -2.76
CA LEU A 332 28.96 2.21 -2.79
C LEU A 332 27.78 1.38 -3.35
N ILE A 333 28.01 0.63 -4.43
CA ILE A 333 26.97 -0.21 -5.06
C ILE A 333 26.60 -1.37 -4.11
N VAL A 334 27.59 -2.09 -3.60
CA VAL A 334 27.38 -3.22 -2.66
C VAL A 334 26.61 -2.76 -1.42
N ASP A 335 27.04 -1.66 -0.79
CA ASP A 335 26.42 -1.17 0.44
C ASP A 335 25.00 -0.64 0.18
N SER A 336 24.73 -0.06 -0.99
CA SER A 336 23.39 0.38 -1.40
C SER A 336 22.42 -0.80 -1.56
N VAL A 337 22.88 -1.91 -2.15
CA VAL A 337 22.08 -3.14 -2.27
C VAL A 337 21.86 -3.77 -0.90
N LEU A 338 22.91 -3.90 -0.08
CA LEU A 338 22.81 -4.42 1.28
C LEU A 338 21.91 -3.54 2.16
N TYR A 339 21.87 -2.23 1.92
CA TYR A 339 20.99 -1.31 2.63
C TYR A 339 19.49 -1.64 2.40
N LEU A 340 19.12 -1.98 1.17
CA LEU A 340 17.77 -2.45 0.83
C LEU A 340 17.45 -3.79 1.51
N PHE A 341 18.39 -4.74 1.49
CA PHE A 341 18.21 -6.01 2.20
C PHE A 341 18.10 -5.83 3.71
N ASN A 342 18.92 -4.96 4.28
CA ASN A 342 18.89 -4.62 5.71
C ASN A 342 17.51 -4.05 6.10
N TYR A 343 16.98 -3.12 5.30
CA TYR A 343 15.61 -2.61 5.48
C TYR A 343 14.57 -3.75 5.46
N GLN A 344 14.63 -4.64 4.46
CA GLN A 344 13.68 -5.76 4.34
C GLN A 344 13.77 -6.74 5.51
N ILE A 345 14.97 -7.09 5.96
CA ILE A 345 15.15 -8.04 7.06
C ILE A 345 14.66 -7.42 8.37
N GLN A 346 15.02 -6.17 8.64
CA GLN A 346 14.54 -5.45 9.82
C GLN A 346 13.01 -5.41 9.86
N ARG A 347 12.38 -5.07 8.73
CA ARG A 347 10.94 -4.96 8.62
C ARG A 347 10.19 -6.29 8.77
N ARG A 348 10.68 -7.38 8.15
CA ARG A 348 9.93 -8.65 8.08
C ARG A 348 10.21 -9.59 9.26
N TYR A 349 11.42 -9.56 9.80
CA TYR A 349 11.91 -10.58 10.74
C TYR A 349 12.31 -10.04 12.11
N ILE A 350 12.75 -8.77 12.19
CA ILE A 350 13.22 -8.19 13.46
C ILE A 350 12.08 -7.46 14.15
N PHE A 351 11.53 -6.44 13.51
CA PHE A 351 10.49 -5.59 14.07
C PHE A 351 9.12 -6.12 13.66
N LYS A 352 8.28 -6.41 14.66
CA LYS A 352 6.91 -6.86 14.44
C LYS A 352 6.00 -5.63 14.42
N THR A 353 5.69 -5.17 13.22
CA THR A 353 4.64 -4.17 13.03
C THR A 353 3.28 -4.86 13.22
N VAL A 354 2.50 -4.44 14.21
CA VAL A 354 1.05 -4.73 14.29
C VAL A 354 0.31 -3.40 14.36
#